data_AF-A0A3S3SA39-F1
#
_entry.id   AF-A0A3S3SA39-F1
#
_cell.length_a   1.000
_cell.length_b   1.000
_cell.length_c   1.000
_cell.angle_alpha   90.00
_cell.angle_beta   90.00
_cell.angle_gamma   90.00
#
_symmetry.space_group_name_H-M   'P 1'
#
loop_
_entity.id
_entity.type
_entity.pdbx_description
1 polymer ?
#
loop_
_entity_poly.entity_id
_entity_poly.type
_entity_poly.pdbx_seq_one_letter_code
_entity_poly.pdbx_strand_id
1 'polypeptide(L)'
;MRVKTKVKRKLIAISVIISFVSLSYFYTQNVFESKFFEEWKSLRSSLNASGECLLPLNVNPFDSRVTPYLIKMPNRIHCPKTELSRFYSIGANGESLTFVDENGILKKLNVPHHLNCVYQNFSRKGDSDDEIVYSEEKPLLSELNLIALNIEFVSVKCHENGDLVYSNTHFYPSTLKQLPKSDEYLPSVIILVIESMSRLNYLRFLKQTKSAFESLGNFFYLKGLTKLADNSFPNMVPLLAGLRPYEGEFPPNVRPDEGPYDDLPFVWKEFAKKNYLTALLEDCPEFTLFNYIAKGFKQKPTDWYLRPYWLHIYGQSSASSLSYCYNKNSKLDLFLEQVKIFLEKARDVPKFLFSFFIEVTHTDFNKAQLLDSHYAKFINEQKDQLNDSIVFLMGDHGNRYGAFLETNIGRIEERMPLLGIHLPIKLTENEPHLAKFLRINSERLTTWLDAYQLLLDVAHSNYTIIEKKEKKRQYSLWREEVPVDRTCNEALIPDNYCVCEQKIEVNGTEKFVQEAARILVDHGHIRVCIWVTLKSLKREIPVPQLFAIGLGHINIRGMCDHFSMLEKKI
;
A
#
# COMPACT_ATOMS: atom_id res chain seq x y z
N MET A 1 -45.58 26.29 -37.66
CA MET A 1 -44.69 25.09 -37.69
C MET A 1 -43.30 25.32 -38.28
N ARG A 2 -43.10 26.11 -39.36
CA ARG A 2 -41.78 26.30 -40.02
C ARG A 2 -40.65 26.94 -39.19
N VAL A 3 -40.96 27.76 -38.18
CA VAL A 3 -39.96 28.48 -37.37
C VAL A 3 -39.27 27.57 -36.33
N LYS A 4 -40.03 26.66 -35.68
CA LYS A 4 -39.49 25.70 -34.69
C LYS A 4 -38.50 24.71 -35.31
N THR A 5 -38.71 24.30 -36.56
CA THR A 5 -37.80 23.42 -37.32
C THR A 5 -36.49 24.10 -37.73
N LYS A 6 -36.49 25.41 -38.03
CA LYS A 6 -35.26 26.15 -38.34
C LYS A 6 -34.38 26.36 -37.10
N VAL A 7 -34.99 26.62 -35.94
CA VAL A 7 -34.28 26.78 -34.66
C VAL A 7 -33.68 25.46 -34.19
N LYS A 8 -34.40 24.34 -34.27
CA LYS A 8 -33.84 23.00 -33.98
C LYS A 8 -32.67 22.64 -34.89
N ARG A 9 -32.75 22.90 -36.19
CA ARG A 9 -31.64 22.64 -37.13
C ARG A 9 -30.41 23.51 -36.85
N LYS A 10 -30.58 24.78 -36.45
CA LYS A 10 -29.47 25.65 -36.03
C LYS A 10 -28.82 25.18 -34.73
N LEU A 11 -29.60 24.75 -33.74
CA LEU A 11 -29.07 24.23 -32.48
C LEU A 11 -28.30 22.91 -32.66
N ILE A 12 -28.81 22.01 -33.50
CA ILE A 12 -28.10 20.77 -33.86
C ILE A 12 -26.80 21.08 -34.60
N ALA A 13 -26.82 22.02 -35.56
CA ALA A 13 -25.61 22.43 -36.28
C ALA A 13 -24.55 23.05 -35.34
N ILE A 14 -24.97 23.89 -34.39
CA ILE A 14 -24.05 24.47 -33.39
C ILE A 14 -23.48 23.39 -32.47
N SER A 15 -24.31 22.44 -32.02
CA SER A 15 -23.83 21.32 -31.19
C SER A 15 -22.81 20.45 -31.93
N VAL A 16 -23.04 20.15 -33.20
CA VAL A 16 -22.10 19.38 -34.03
C VAL A 16 -20.79 20.13 -34.24
N ILE A 17 -20.85 21.45 -34.46
CA ILE A 17 -19.65 22.30 -34.60
C ILE A 17 -18.86 22.33 -33.28
N ILE A 18 -19.53 22.50 -32.13
CA ILE A 18 -18.87 22.49 -30.81
C ILE A 18 -18.22 21.13 -30.57
N SER A 19 -18.94 20.02 -30.79
CA SER A 19 -18.37 18.67 -30.64
C SER A 19 -17.18 18.44 -31.57
N PHE A 20 -17.24 18.91 -32.83
CA PHE A 20 -16.14 18.77 -33.78
C PHE A 20 -14.92 19.63 -33.39
N VAL A 21 -15.14 20.87 -32.91
CA VAL A 21 -14.06 21.73 -32.41
C VAL A 21 -13.43 21.14 -31.16
N SER A 22 -14.23 20.59 -30.23
CA SER A 22 -13.71 19.91 -29.04
C SER A 22 -12.94 18.64 -29.39
N LEU A 23 -13.44 17.81 -30.31
CA LEU A 23 -12.73 16.61 -30.79
C LEU A 23 -11.45 16.98 -31.56
N SER A 24 -11.49 18.02 -32.39
CA SER A 24 -10.32 18.51 -33.12
C SER A 24 -9.29 19.08 -32.15
N TYR A 25 -9.71 19.84 -31.14
CA TYR A 25 -8.83 20.37 -30.11
C TYR A 25 -8.19 19.23 -29.31
N PHE A 26 -8.97 18.26 -28.85
CA PHE A 26 -8.50 17.07 -28.14
C PHE A 26 -7.53 16.23 -29.00
N TYR A 27 -7.87 16.00 -30.27
CA TYR A 27 -7.01 15.28 -31.22
C TYR A 27 -5.70 16.03 -31.47
N THR A 28 -5.75 17.35 -31.66
CA THR A 28 -4.53 18.15 -31.80
C THR A 28 -3.68 18.12 -30.54
N GLN A 29 -4.26 18.25 -29.33
CA GLN A 29 -3.52 18.15 -28.08
C GLN A 29 -2.82 16.78 -27.95
N ASN A 30 -3.54 15.68 -28.20
CA ASN A 30 -2.95 14.34 -28.14
C ASN A 30 -1.84 14.12 -29.19
N VAL A 31 -2.03 14.59 -30.42
CA VAL A 31 -1.01 14.46 -31.48
C VAL A 31 0.21 15.32 -31.15
N PHE A 32 0.04 16.53 -30.64
CA PHE A 32 1.15 17.39 -30.24
C PHE A 32 1.89 16.86 -29.00
N GLU A 33 1.18 16.37 -27.99
CA GLU A 33 1.79 15.68 -26.85
C GLU A 33 2.58 14.46 -27.31
N SER A 34 2.01 13.61 -28.17
CA SER A 34 2.71 12.43 -28.69
C SER A 34 4.00 12.81 -29.42
N LYS A 35 3.99 13.88 -30.22
CA LYS A 35 5.16 14.34 -30.97
C LYS A 35 6.24 14.92 -30.05
N PHE A 36 5.84 15.70 -29.05
CA PHE A 36 6.76 16.20 -28.02
C PHE A 36 7.41 15.05 -27.23
N PHE A 37 6.62 14.07 -26.80
CA PHE A 37 7.13 12.91 -26.07
C PHE A 37 8.06 12.04 -26.94
N GLU A 38 7.77 11.85 -28.22
CA GLU A 38 8.67 11.15 -29.15
C GLU A 38 9.98 11.90 -29.39
N GLU A 39 9.94 13.22 -29.60
CA GLU A 39 11.14 14.05 -29.75
C GLU A 39 11.97 14.08 -28.45
N TRP A 40 11.31 14.19 -27.29
CA TRP A 40 11.96 14.10 -25.98
C TRP A 40 12.59 12.73 -25.73
N LYS A 41 11.91 11.64 -26.11
CA LYS A 41 12.41 10.26 -25.96
C LYS A 41 13.62 10.02 -26.85
N SER A 42 13.56 10.47 -28.10
CA SER A 42 14.71 10.46 -29.03
C SER A 42 15.89 11.25 -28.46
N LEU A 43 15.66 12.44 -27.91
CA LEU A 43 16.70 13.27 -27.31
C LEU A 43 17.31 12.62 -26.06
N ARG A 44 16.49 12.11 -25.13
CA ARG A 44 16.94 11.39 -23.93
C ARG A 44 17.80 10.17 -24.31
N SER A 45 17.42 9.45 -25.36
CA SER A 45 18.21 8.32 -25.88
C SER A 45 19.57 8.75 -26.41
N SER A 46 19.70 9.96 -26.96
CA SER A 46 20.96 10.51 -27.45
C SER A 46 21.88 11.07 -26.35
N LEU A 47 21.30 11.50 -25.22
CA LEU A 47 22.02 12.11 -24.10
C LEU A 47 22.47 11.09 -23.03
N ASN A 48 21.81 9.93 -22.94
CA ASN A 48 22.20 8.80 -22.07
C ASN A 48 23.32 7.95 -22.70
N ALA A 49 24.46 8.55 -23.03
CA ALA A 49 25.59 7.85 -23.65
C ALA A 49 26.30 6.84 -22.71
N SER A 50 26.06 6.88 -21.38
CA SER A 50 26.73 6.00 -20.42
C SER A 50 25.98 4.70 -20.08
N GLY A 51 24.70 4.54 -20.43
CA GLY A 51 23.91 3.33 -20.16
C GLY A 51 23.66 2.98 -18.68
N GLU A 52 24.41 3.55 -17.73
CA GLU A 52 24.33 3.25 -16.30
C GLU A 52 23.20 4.01 -15.57
N CYS A 53 22.37 3.28 -14.82
CA CYS A 53 21.35 3.86 -13.94
C CYS A 53 21.99 4.50 -12.70
N LEU A 54 21.97 5.84 -12.62
CA LEU A 54 22.40 6.56 -11.41
C LEU A 54 21.23 6.70 -10.43
N LEU A 55 21.24 5.90 -9.37
CA LEU A 55 20.20 5.91 -8.33
C LEU A 55 20.41 7.01 -7.29
N PRO A 56 19.35 7.68 -6.82
CA PRO A 56 19.42 8.69 -5.75
C PRO A 56 19.51 8.03 -4.35
N LEU A 57 20.56 7.24 -4.09
CA LEU A 57 20.69 6.43 -2.86
C LEU A 57 20.89 7.26 -1.58
N ASN A 58 21.52 8.43 -1.72
CA ASN A 58 22.01 9.26 -0.60
C ASN A 58 21.20 10.55 -0.42
N VAL A 59 19.88 10.50 -0.65
CA VAL A 59 19.00 11.64 -0.37
C VAL A 59 18.82 11.81 1.14
N ASN A 60 19.02 13.05 1.64
CA ASN A 60 18.80 13.37 3.04
C ASN A 60 17.30 13.33 3.36
N PRO A 61 16.83 12.53 4.35
CA PRO A 61 15.43 12.53 4.76
C PRO A 61 14.91 13.91 5.16
N PHE A 62 15.76 14.80 5.68
CA PHE A 62 15.45 16.18 6.08
C PHE A 62 15.98 17.23 5.09
N ASP A 63 16.01 16.91 3.79
CA ASP A 63 16.33 17.88 2.74
C ASP A 63 15.50 19.17 2.90
N SER A 64 16.11 20.34 2.65
CA SER A 64 15.45 21.63 2.86
C SER A 64 14.18 21.80 2.02
N ARG A 65 14.03 21.05 0.92
CA ARG A 65 12.84 21.03 0.07
C ARG A 65 11.64 20.33 0.70
N VAL A 66 11.83 19.44 1.68
CA VAL A 66 10.70 18.83 2.42
C VAL A 66 10.27 19.70 3.60
N THR A 67 11.18 20.50 4.18
CA THR A 67 10.93 21.29 5.41
C THR A 67 9.62 22.08 5.40
N PRO A 68 9.21 22.79 4.31
CA PRO A 68 7.96 23.55 4.29
C PRO A 68 6.68 22.71 4.43
N TYR A 69 6.78 21.39 4.21
CA TYR A 69 5.65 20.46 4.22
C TYR A 69 5.58 19.60 5.49
N LEU A 70 6.56 19.75 6.39
CA LEU A 70 6.62 18.98 7.63
C LEU A 70 5.67 19.58 8.68
N ILE A 71 4.73 18.76 9.14
CA ILE A 71 3.81 19.08 10.21
C ILE A 71 4.10 18.14 11.38
N LYS A 72 4.40 18.71 12.55
CA LYS A 72 4.63 17.91 13.75
C LYS A 72 3.33 17.29 14.24
N MET A 73 3.33 15.99 14.48
CA MET A 73 2.19 15.25 15.02
C MET A 73 2.63 14.42 16.24
N PRO A 74 1.69 13.94 17.07
CA PRO A 74 1.99 12.93 18.08
C PRO A 74 2.60 11.68 17.45
N ASN A 75 3.40 10.94 18.22
CA ASN A 75 4.00 9.68 17.76
C ASN A 75 3.11 8.44 18.00
N ARG A 76 1.84 8.68 18.37
CA ARG A 76 0.86 7.67 18.77
C ARG A 76 -0.56 8.14 18.53
N ILE A 77 -1.43 7.23 18.12
CA ILE A 77 -2.88 7.44 18.07
C ILE A 77 -3.42 7.40 19.50
N HIS A 78 -4.13 8.46 19.89
CA HIS A 78 -4.75 8.56 21.21
C HIS A 78 -6.27 8.53 21.06
N CYS A 79 -6.91 7.56 21.69
CA CYS A 79 -8.36 7.41 21.67
C CYS A 79 -8.98 7.98 22.94
N PRO A 80 -9.85 9.00 22.84
CA PRO A 80 -10.42 9.67 24.01
C PRO A 80 -11.38 8.73 24.77
N LYS A 81 -11.46 8.92 26.09
CA LYS A 81 -12.47 8.26 26.92
C LYS A 81 -13.83 8.93 26.69
N THR A 82 -14.81 8.20 26.17
CA THR A 82 -16.23 8.57 26.10
C THR A 82 -16.99 8.17 27.39
N GLU A 83 -18.24 8.60 27.60
CA GLU A 83 -19.04 8.15 28.76
C GLU A 83 -19.29 6.62 28.76
N LEU A 84 -19.38 6.01 27.57
CA LEU A 84 -19.42 4.55 27.38
C LEU A 84 -18.09 3.85 27.76
N SER A 85 -17.00 4.60 28.02
CA SER A 85 -15.71 4.08 28.50
C SER A 85 -15.79 3.33 29.81
N ARG A 86 -16.84 3.54 30.61
CA ARG A 86 -16.97 2.88 31.91
C ARG A 86 -16.96 1.36 31.81
N PHE A 87 -17.31 0.77 30.66
CA PHE A 87 -17.26 -0.69 30.45
C PHE A 87 -16.05 -1.15 29.63
N TYR A 88 -15.24 -0.23 29.09
CA TYR A 88 -14.08 -0.61 28.29
C TYR A 88 -12.81 -0.76 29.12
N SER A 89 -12.76 -0.30 30.37
CA SER A 89 -11.62 -0.49 31.28
C SER A 89 -12.08 -0.74 32.72
N ILE A 90 -12.59 -1.94 33.00
CA ILE A 90 -13.12 -2.34 34.31
C ILE A 90 -12.34 -3.44 35.01
N GLY A 91 -11.59 -4.25 34.26
CA GLY A 91 -10.80 -5.32 34.85
C GLY A 91 -9.61 -4.77 35.63
N ALA A 92 -9.04 -5.59 36.52
CA ALA A 92 -7.90 -5.21 37.37
C ALA A 92 -6.68 -4.77 36.56
N ASN A 93 -6.53 -5.25 35.31
CA ASN A 93 -5.46 -4.86 34.39
C ASN A 93 -5.97 -3.93 33.28
N GLY A 94 -7.15 -3.33 33.47
CA GLY A 94 -7.79 -2.46 32.49
C GLY A 94 -8.51 -3.20 31.36
N GLU A 95 -8.88 -4.47 31.55
CA GLU A 95 -9.68 -5.22 30.57
C GLU A 95 -11.05 -4.59 30.32
N SER A 96 -11.58 -4.76 29.11
CA SER A 96 -12.97 -4.42 28.80
C SER A 96 -13.93 -5.44 29.40
N LEU A 97 -15.23 -5.09 29.51
CA LEU A 97 -16.29 -5.95 30.02
C LEU A 97 -16.28 -7.34 29.38
N THR A 98 -15.95 -7.41 28.10
CA THR A 98 -15.65 -8.67 27.42
C THR A 98 -14.27 -8.63 26.78
N PHE A 99 -13.60 -9.77 26.78
CA PHE A 99 -12.30 -10.00 26.14
C PHE A 99 -12.16 -11.49 25.79
N VAL A 100 -11.27 -11.81 24.86
CA VAL A 100 -10.91 -13.20 24.51
C VAL A 100 -9.54 -13.50 25.10
N ASP A 101 -9.42 -14.63 25.80
CA ASP A 101 -8.14 -15.08 26.35
C ASP A 101 -7.31 -15.89 25.34
N GLU A 102 -6.09 -16.25 25.73
CA GLU A 102 -5.14 -17.03 24.91
C GLU A 102 -5.66 -18.41 24.48
N ASN A 103 -6.69 -18.93 25.17
CA ASN A 103 -7.33 -20.22 24.88
C ASN A 103 -8.57 -20.08 24.00
N GLY A 104 -8.88 -18.87 23.51
CA GLY A 104 -10.02 -18.64 22.62
C GLY A 104 -11.34 -18.67 23.37
N ILE A 105 -11.32 -18.41 24.68
CA ILE A 105 -12.52 -18.26 25.49
C ILE A 105 -12.87 -16.78 25.56
N LEU A 106 -14.02 -16.42 24.99
CA LEU A 106 -14.63 -15.11 25.19
C LEU A 106 -15.22 -15.07 26.59
N LYS A 107 -14.70 -14.17 27.44
CA LYS A 107 -15.12 -14.00 28.83
C LYS A 107 -15.89 -12.70 29.00
N LYS A 108 -16.89 -12.72 29.88
CA LYS A 108 -17.62 -11.55 30.37
C LYS A 108 -17.32 -11.36 31.85
N LEU A 109 -16.78 -10.20 32.19
CA LEU A 109 -16.51 -9.82 33.58
C LEU A 109 -17.81 -9.62 34.36
N ASN A 110 -17.81 -10.06 35.61
CA ASN A 110 -18.93 -9.83 36.52
C ASN A 110 -18.95 -8.36 36.94
N VAL A 111 -20.09 -7.70 36.74
CA VAL A 111 -20.31 -6.30 37.15
C VAL A 111 -21.51 -6.22 38.09
N PRO A 112 -21.56 -5.23 39.01
CA PRO A 112 -22.67 -5.09 39.96
C PRO A 112 -24.03 -4.78 39.32
N HIS A 113 -24.03 -4.32 38.07
CA HIS A 113 -25.22 -3.93 37.32
C HIS A 113 -25.82 -5.11 36.55
N HIS A 114 -27.15 -5.19 36.50
CA HIS A 114 -27.85 -6.17 35.67
C HIS A 114 -27.73 -5.80 34.19
N LEU A 115 -26.71 -6.35 33.52
CA LEU A 115 -26.52 -6.23 32.08
C LEU A 115 -27.07 -7.44 31.34
N ASN A 116 -27.95 -7.20 30.37
CA ASN A 116 -28.36 -8.23 29.42
C ASN A 116 -27.41 -8.20 28.21
N CYS A 117 -26.51 -9.16 28.13
CA CYS A 117 -25.52 -9.27 27.06
C CYS A 117 -25.90 -10.37 26.08
N VAL A 118 -25.78 -10.07 24.80
CA VAL A 118 -25.96 -11.03 23.70
C VAL A 118 -24.70 -11.05 22.83
N TYR A 119 -24.44 -12.19 22.21
CA TYR A 119 -23.40 -12.36 21.21
C TYR A 119 -23.99 -12.79 19.87
N GLN A 120 -23.30 -12.44 18.80
CA GLN A 120 -23.65 -12.81 17.43
C GLN A 120 -22.36 -13.10 16.67
N ASN A 121 -22.16 -14.34 16.21
CA ASN A 121 -21.06 -14.63 15.30
C ASN A 121 -21.40 -14.23 13.87
N PHE A 122 -20.37 -13.89 13.10
CA PHE A 122 -20.51 -13.50 11.71
C PHE A 122 -19.32 -14.00 10.88
N SER A 123 -19.55 -14.19 9.59
CA SER A 123 -18.56 -14.73 8.66
C SER A 123 -18.82 -14.28 7.22
N ARG A 124 -17.90 -14.60 6.31
CA ARG A 124 -18.03 -14.32 4.88
C ARG A 124 -19.23 -15.07 4.28
N LYS A 125 -20.00 -14.41 3.41
CA LYS A 125 -21.19 -14.99 2.75
C LYS A 125 -20.85 -15.65 1.41
N GLY A 126 -20.85 -16.98 1.39
CA GLY A 126 -20.78 -17.75 0.13
C GLY A 126 -19.51 -17.42 -0.68
N ASP A 127 -19.69 -17.02 -1.93
CA ASP A 127 -18.62 -16.63 -2.86
C ASP A 127 -18.45 -15.11 -3.01
N SER A 128 -19.10 -14.31 -2.17
CA SER A 128 -18.96 -12.85 -2.16
C SER A 128 -17.93 -12.41 -1.12
N ASP A 129 -17.04 -11.52 -1.53
CA ASP A 129 -16.02 -10.95 -0.64
C ASP A 129 -16.51 -9.71 0.12
N ASP A 130 -17.63 -9.11 -0.30
CA ASP A 130 -18.17 -7.88 0.30
C ASP A 130 -19.38 -8.13 1.20
N GLU A 131 -19.89 -9.36 1.22
CA GLU A 131 -21.05 -9.73 2.01
C GLU A 131 -20.70 -10.56 3.24
N ILE A 132 -21.32 -10.22 4.36
CA ILE A 132 -21.21 -10.91 5.64
C ILE A 132 -22.56 -11.50 6.03
N VAL A 133 -22.54 -12.71 6.59
CA VAL A 133 -23.70 -13.35 7.22
C VAL A 133 -23.59 -13.29 8.72
N TYR A 134 -24.74 -13.09 9.37
CA TYR A 134 -24.86 -13.07 10.81
C TYR A 134 -25.71 -14.25 11.28
N SER A 135 -25.30 -14.84 12.39
CA SER A 135 -26.12 -15.79 13.14
C SER A 135 -27.27 -15.10 13.88
N GLU A 136 -28.17 -15.88 14.49
CA GLU A 136 -29.11 -15.35 15.49
C GLU A 136 -28.36 -14.86 16.74
N GLU A 137 -28.82 -13.74 17.31
CA GLU A 137 -28.30 -13.25 18.58
C GLU A 137 -28.63 -14.25 19.71
N LYS A 138 -27.62 -14.60 20.51
CA LYS A 138 -27.74 -15.55 21.63
C LYS A 138 -27.29 -14.90 22.93
N PRO A 139 -27.88 -15.27 24.09
CA PRO A 139 -27.43 -14.76 25.38
C PRO A 139 -25.95 -15.09 25.64
N LEU A 140 -25.16 -14.08 26.02
CA LEU A 140 -23.80 -14.27 26.51
C LEU A 140 -23.84 -14.47 28.03
N LEU A 141 -23.55 -15.70 28.46
CA LEU A 141 -23.37 -16.06 29.88
C LEU A 141 -22.06 -15.49 30.42
N SER A 142 -21.30 -16.23 31.23
CA SER A 142 -19.97 -15.81 31.70
C SER A 142 -18.88 -16.04 30.66
N GLU A 143 -18.97 -17.14 29.90
CA GLU A 143 -17.92 -17.58 28.97
C GLU A 143 -18.51 -18.21 27.70
N LEU A 144 -17.77 -18.12 26.60
CA LEU A 144 -18.08 -18.74 25.31
C LEU A 144 -16.79 -19.27 24.68
N ASN A 145 -16.73 -20.58 24.40
CA ASN A 145 -15.57 -21.20 23.76
C ASN A 145 -15.64 -21.05 22.23
N LEU A 146 -14.83 -20.15 21.68
CA LEU A 146 -14.84 -19.84 20.25
C LEU A 146 -14.26 -20.97 19.39
N ILE A 147 -13.28 -21.71 19.92
CA ILE A 147 -12.66 -22.84 19.24
C ILE A 147 -13.67 -23.99 19.08
N ALA A 148 -14.32 -24.38 20.18
CA ALA A 148 -15.28 -25.48 20.18
C ALA A 148 -16.49 -25.20 19.27
N LEU A 149 -16.85 -23.94 19.08
CA LEU A 149 -17.94 -23.50 18.22
C LEU A 149 -17.50 -23.12 16.80
N ASN A 150 -16.19 -23.19 16.52
CA ASN A 150 -15.60 -22.79 15.23
C ASN A 150 -15.97 -21.35 14.83
N ILE A 151 -15.94 -20.43 15.79
CA ILE A 151 -16.27 -19.00 15.61
C ILE A 151 -14.97 -18.20 15.48
N GLU A 152 -14.74 -17.58 14.31
CA GLU A 152 -13.59 -16.69 14.13
C GLU A 152 -13.86 -15.27 14.63
N PHE A 153 -15.08 -14.77 14.39
CA PHE A 153 -15.46 -13.39 14.69
C PHE A 153 -16.80 -13.34 15.41
N VAL A 154 -16.88 -12.51 16.45
CA VAL A 154 -18.06 -12.41 17.30
C VAL A 154 -18.27 -10.98 17.75
N SER A 155 -19.50 -10.49 17.58
CA SER A 155 -19.97 -9.20 18.08
C SER A 155 -20.68 -9.43 19.40
N VAL A 156 -20.43 -8.57 20.39
CA VAL A 156 -21.10 -8.58 21.69
C VAL A 156 -21.76 -7.23 21.93
N LYS A 157 -23.04 -7.25 22.31
CA LYS A 157 -23.79 -6.07 22.74
C LYS A 157 -24.36 -6.31 24.13
N CYS A 158 -24.29 -5.31 25.00
CA CYS A 158 -24.94 -5.35 26.31
C CYS A 158 -25.87 -4.17 26.52
N HIS A 159 -27.02 -4.46 27.11
CA HIS A 159 -28.06 -3.48 27.38
C HIS A 159 -28.30 -3.34 28.88
N GLU A 160 -28.51 -2.11 29.34
CA GLU A 160 -28.95 -1.76 30.69
C GLU A 160 -30.32 -1.09 30.57
N ASN A 161 -31.37 -1.67 31.19
CA ASN A 161 -32.75 -1.18 31.09
C ASN A 161 -33.29 -1.00 29.65
N GLY A 162 -32.73 -1.73 28.68
CA GLY A 162 -33.08 -1.66 27.26
C GLY A 162 -32.16 -0.78 26.42
N ASP A 163 -31.35 0.09 27.04
CA ASP A 163 -30.42 0.96 26.32
C ASP A 163 -29.11 0.23 26.02
N LEU A 164 -28.59 0.37 24.80
CA LEU A 164 -27.28 -0.17 24.42
C LEU A 164 -26.17 0.61 25.12
N VAL A 165 -25.48 -0.02 26.06
CA VAL A 165 -24.43 0.61 26.87
C VAL A 165 -23.03 0.08 26.58
N TYR A 166 -22.91 -1.01 25.82
CA TYR A 166 -21.63 -1.62 25.45
C TYR A 166 -21.76 -2.37 24.12
N SER A 167 -20.77 -2.20 23.24
CA SER A 167 -20.67 -2.95 21.99
C SER A 167 -19.20 -3.19 21.66
N ASN A 168 -18.80 -4.45 21.51
CA ASN A 168 -17.43 -4.78 21.15
C ASN A 168 -17.38 -5.97 20.20
N THR A 169 -16.39 -5.97 19.32
CA THR A 169 -16.15 -7.05 18.37
C THR A 169 -14.84 -7.74 18.74
N HIS A 170 -14.87 -9.07 18.73
CA HIS A 170 -13.74 -9.91 19.04
C HIS A 170 -13.40 -10.83 17.88
N PHE A 171 -12.15 -11.27 17.84
CA PHE A 171 -11.62 -12.20 16.87
C PHE A 171 -10.76 -13.26 17.55
N TYR A 172 -10.75 -14.45 16.97
CA TYR A 172 -9.82 -15.51 17.32
C TYR A 172 -9.68 -16.46 16.13
N PRO A 173 -8.48 -16.92 15.76
CA PRO A 173 -8.27 -17.77 14.58
C PRO A 173 -8.70 -19.23 14.83
N SER A 174 -9.96 -19.44 15.21
CA SER A 174 -10.53 -20.73 15.63
C SER A 174 -10.53 -21.79 14.53
N THR A 175 -10.53 -21.38 13.26
CA THR A 175 -10.57 -22.30 12.10
C THR A 175 -9.18 -22.65 11.57
N LEU A 176 -8.09 -22.16 12.18
CA LEU A 176 -6.75 -22.50 11.70
C LEU A 176 -6.51 -24.01 11.81
N LYS A 177 -6.09 -24.60 10.70
CA LYS A 177 -5.72 -26.02 10.64
C LYS A 177 -4.55 -26.31 11.58
N GLN A 178 -4.63 -27.42 12.30
CA GLN A 178 -3.48 -27.95 13.03
C GLN A 178 -2.57 -28.65 12.03
N LEU A 179 -1.33 -28.17 11.93
CA LEU A 179 -0.30 -28.79 11.10
C LEU A 179 0.70 -29.52 11.99
N PRO A 180 1.25 -30.66 11.52
CA PRO A 180 2.33 -31.32 12.22
C PRO A 180 3.58 -30.42 12.20
N LYS A 181 4.43 -30.57 13.22
CA LYS A 181 5.76 -29.96 13.20
C LYS A 181 6.58 -30.56 12.05
N SER A 182 7.30 -29.70 11.34
CA SER A 182 8.25 -30.12 10.31
C SER A 182 9.61 -30.38 10.94
N ASP A 183 10.26 -31.49 10.58
CA ASP A 183 11.65 -31.77 10.95
C ASP A 183 12.65 -30.94 10.10
N GLU A 184 12.23 -30.52 8.90
CA GLU A 184 13.00 -29.63 8.03
C GLU A 184 12.89 -28.18 8.53
N TYR A 185 14.03 -27.45 8.51
CA TYR A 185 14.04 -26.03 8.82
C TYR A 185 13.40 -25.22 7.68
N LEU A 186 12.21 -24.70 7.96
CA LEU A 186 11.45 -23.85 7.06
C LEU A 186 11.29 -22.46 7.70
N PRO A 187 12.00 -21.42 7.20
CA PRO A 187 11.88 -20.10 7.78
C PRO A 187 10.47 -19.54 7.53
N SER A 188 9.88 -18.96 8.57
CA SER A 188 8.64 -18.21 8.46
C SER A 188 8.86 -16.89 7.71
N VAL A 189 7.83 -16.40 7.03
CA VAL A 189 7.86 -15.14 6.29
C VAL A 189 6.76 -14.22 6.81
N ILE A 190 7.16 -13.04 7.29
CA ILE A 190 6.27 -12.05 7.88
C ILE A 190 6.44 -10.74 7.13
N ILE A 191 5.40 -10.30 6.43
CA ILE A 191 5.39 -9.06 5.66
C ILE A 191 4.48 -8.05 6.36
N LEU A 192 5.08 -6.97 6.85
CA LEU A 192 4.43 -5.83 7.48
C LEU A 192 4.48 -4.65 6.50
N VAL A 193 3.37 -4.41 5.80
CA VAL A 193 3.23 -3.28 4.88
C VAL A 193 2.54 -2.11 5.58
N ILE A 194 3.16 -0.94 5.48
CA ILE A 194 2.57 0.36 5.80
C ILE A 194 2.32 1.07 4.47
N GLU A 195 1.06 1.25 4.10
CA GLU A 195 0.67 1.85 2.82
C GLU A 195 1.26 3.28 2.67
N SER A 196 1.63 3.65 1.44
CA SER A 196 2.21 4.97 1.12
C SER A 196 3.54 5.30 1.84
N MET A 197 4.23 4.29 2.39
CA MET A 197 5.49 4.49 3.12
C MET A 197 6.72 4.46 2.20
N SER A 198 7.32 5.63 1.97
CA SER A 198 8.65 5.73 1.37
C SER A 198 9.75 5.42 2.38
N ARG A 199 10.95 5.06 1.89
CA ARG A 199 12.13 4.91 2.75
C ARG A 199 12.46 6.20 3.51
N LEU A 200 12.38 7.36 2.86
CA LEU A 200 12.76 8.63 3.50
C LEU A 200 11.71 9.09 4.52
N ASN A 201 10.42 8.81 4.29
CA ASN A 201 9.36 9.07 5.25
C ASN A 201 9.53 8.22 6.52
N TYR A 202 9.82 6.93 6.36
CA TYR A 202 10.17 6.04 7.44
C TYR A 202 11.37 6.56 8.26
N LEU A 203 12.46 6.95 7.59
CA LEU A 203 13.64 7.50 8.26
C LEU A 203 13.37 8.82 9.00
N ARG A 204 12.40 9.63 8.53
CA ARG A 204 12.00 10.87 9.22
C ARG A 204 11.17 10.60 10.47
N PHE A 205 10.15 9.76 10.36
CA PHE A 205 9.04 9.74 11.33
C PHE A 205 8.94 8.48 12.18
N LEU A 206 9.45 7.34 11.71
CA LEU A 206 9.31 6.04 12.39
C LEU A 206 10.60 5.65 13.14
N LYS A 207 11.11 6.56 13.98
CA LYS A 207 12.42 6.42 14.63
C LYS A 207 12.47 5.28 15.65
N GLN A 208 11.44 5.11 16.47
CA GLN A 208 11.37 4.02 17.44
C GLN A 208 11.15 2.69 16.74
N THR A 209 10.28 2.67 15.72
CA THR A 209 10.04 1.48 14.89
C THR A 209 11.32 1.04 14.21
N LYS A 210 12.10 1.99 13.66
CA LYS A 210 13.42 1.73 13.10
C LYS A 210 14.37 1.10 14.11
N SER A 211 14.47 1.68 15.30
CA SER A 211 15.31 1.10 16.35
C SER A 211 14.88 -0.32 16.72
N ALA A 212 13.58 -0.60 16.80
CA ALA A 212 13.06 -1.92 17.12
C ALA A 212 13.37 -2.93 16.01
N PHE A 213 13.10 -2.57 14.75
CA PHE A 213 13.36 -3.42 13.58
C PHE A 213 14.85 -3.72 13.40
N GLU A 214 15.72 -2.72 13.52
CA GLU A 214 17.17 -2.92 13.40
C GLU A 214 17.74 -3.74 14.57
N SER A 215 17.07 -3.75 15.72
CA SER A 215 17.46 -4.58 16.87
C SER A 215 17.24 -6.08 16.68
N LEU A 216 16.56 -6.49 15.60
CA LEU A 216 16.46 -7.90 15.19
C LEU A 216 17.81 -8.43 14.66
N GLY A 217 18.73 -7.54 14.26
CA GLY A 217 20.01 -7.92 13.62
C GLY A 217 19.84 -8.26 12.14
N ASN A 218 20.93 -8.59 11.43
CA ASN A 218 20.93 -9.07 10.03
C ASN A 218 19.90 -8.39 9.10
N PHE A 219 19.82 -7.06 9.15
CA PHE A 219 18.84 -6.29 8.41
C PHE A 219 19.46 -5.60 7.18
N PHE A 220 18.66 -5.45 6.14
CA PHE A 220 19.04 -4.87 4.85
C PHE A 220 17.95 -3.91 4.37
N TYR A 221 18.33 -2.70 3.96
CA TYR A 221 17.41 -1.79 3.27
C TYR A 221 17.71 -1.81 1.79
N LEU A 222 16.74 -2.20 0.96
CA LEU A 222 16.87 -2.18 -0.50
C LEU A 222 16.66 -0.73 -0.97
N LYS A 223 17.72 0.07 -0.88
CA LYS A 223 17.71 1.52 -1.13
C LYS A 223 17.42 1.87 -2.58
N GLY A 224 17.66 0.94 -3.52
CA GLY A 224 17.40 1.10 -4.95
C GLY A 224 16.06 0.52 -5.42
N LEU A 225 15.22 0.01 -4.49
CA LEU A 225 13.90 -0.48 -4.85
C LEU A 225 13.06 0.66 -5.43
N THR A 226 12.52 0.42 -6.62
CA THR A 226 11.67 1.36 -7.34
C THR A 226 10.34 0.70 -7.67
N LYS A 227 9.25 1.44 -7.48
CA LYS A 227 7.90 0.97 -7.77
C LYS A 227 7.69 0.79 -9.28
N LEU A 228 6.70 -0.03 -9.64
CA LEU A 228 6.38 -0.35 -11.04
C LEU A 228 5.21 0.47 -11.58
N ALA A 229 4.35 0.99 -10.70
CA ALA A 229 3.11 1.63 -11.11
C ALA A 229 2.63 2.68 -10.10
N ASP A 230 1.47 3.27 -10.35
CA ASP A 230 0.95 4.40 -9.59
C ASP A 230 0.55 4.04 -8.16
N ASN A 231 -0.50 3.20 -8.01
CA ASN A 231 -1.16 2.87 -6.74
C ASN A 231 -0.76 1.49 -6.16
N SER A 232 -1.36 1.10 -5.05
CA SER A 232 -1.04 -0.12 -4.30
C SER A 232 -1.22 -1.40 -5.11
N PHE A 233 -2.35 -1.59 -5.79
CA PHE A 233 -2.65 -2.82 -6.52
C PHE A 233 -1.59 -3.20 -7.58
N PRO A 234 -1.24 -2.34 -8.56
CA PRO A 234 -0.25 -2.65 -9.57
C PRO A 234 1.20 -2.66 -9.06
N ASN A 235 1.46 -2.29 -7.80
CA ASN A 235 2.75 -2.49 -7.14
C ASN A 235 2.80 -3.80 -6.33
N MET A 236 1.70 -4.16 -5.67
CA MET A 236 1.63 -5.36 -4.84
C MET A 236 1.34 -6.63 -5.63
N VAL A 237 0.62 -6.57 -6.75
CA VAL A 237 0.44 -7.77 -7.60
C VAL A 237 1.77 -8.29 -8.16
N PRO A 238 2.72 -7.46 -8.63
CA PRO A 238 4.06 -7.93 -8.99
C PRO A 238 4.80 -8.62 -7.83
N LEU A 239 4.67 -8.10 -6.60
CA LEU A 239 5.26 -8.72 -5.40
C LEU A 239 4.59 -10.05 -5.04
N LEU A 240 3.27 -10.13 -5.19
CA LEU A 240 2.47 -11.24 -4.67
C LEU A 240 2.24 -12.33 -5.70
N ALA A 241 2.24 -12.02 -7.00
CA ALA A 241 1.93 -12.96 -8.08
C ALA A 241 2.97 -12.96 -9.21
N GLY A 242 3.96 -12.06 -9.20
CA GLY A 242 4.96 -11.96 -10.27
C GLY A 242 4.43 -11.40 -11.59
N LEU A 243 3.19 -10.89 -11.60
CA LEU A 243 2.50 -10.37 -12.79
C LEU A 243 2.34 -8.86 -12.68
N ARG A 244 2.42 -8.15 -13.82
CA ARG A 244 2.11 -6.72 -13.92
C ARG A 244 0.65 -6.53 -14.37
N PRO A 245 -0.21 -5.93 -13.53
CA PRO A 245 -1.57 -5.58 -13.96
C PRO A 245 -1.50 -4.59 -15.13
N TYR A 246 -2.47 -4.65 -16.04
CA TYR A 246 -2.59 -3.78 -17.22
C TYR A 246 -1.55 -3.97 -18.34
N GLU A 247 -0.58 -4.87 -18.16
CA GLU A 247 0.45 -5.17 -19.16
C GLU A 247 0.15 -6.45 -19.97
N GLY A 248 -1.08 -6.96 -19.90
CA GLY A 248 -1.49 -8.20 -20.57
C GLY A 248 -0.94 -9.49 -19.94
N GLU A 249 -0.40 -9.43 -18.71
CA GLU A 249 0.19 -10.58 -18.02
C GLU A 249 -0.83 -11.42 -17.21
N PHE A 250 -2.06 -10.93 -17.06
CA PHE A 250 -3.11 -11.65 -16.33
C PHE A 250 -3.69 -12.81 -17.16
N PRO A 251 -4.20 -13.88 -16.50
CA PRO A 251 -4.98 -14.90 -17.19
C PRO A 251 -6.13 -14.26 -18.01
N PRO A 252 -6.45 -14.76 -19.22
CA PRO A 252 -7.45 -14.15 -20.10
C PRO A 252 -8.85 -13.96 -19.48
N ASN A 253 -9.18 -14.74 -18.45
CA ASN A 253 -10.45 -14.71 -17.75
C ASN A 253 -10.46 -13.79 -16.51
N VAL A 254 -9.33 -13.18 -16.15
CA VAL A 254 -9.20 -12.29 -14.99
C VAL A 254 -8.94 -10.87 -15.48
N ARG A 255 -9.88 -9.97 -15.19
CA ARG A 255 -9.73 -8.55 -15.53
C ARG A 255 -9.12 -7.78 -14.34
N PRO A 256 -8.05 -7.00 -14.56
CA PRO A 256 -7.43 -6.20 -13.49
C PRO A 256 -8.35 -5.24 -12.74
N ASP A 257 -9.38 -4.69 -13.39
CA ASP A 257 -10.33 -3.74 -12.79
C ASP A 257 -11.63 -4.38 -12.28
N GLU A 258 -11.78 -5.71 -12.38
CA GLU A 258 -13.04 -6.36 -11.98
C GLU A 258 -12.83 -7.53 -11.03
N GLY A 259 -11.73 -8.27 -11.18
CA GLY A 259 -11.58 -9.58 -10.56
C GLY A 259 -12.68 -10.57 -11.02
N PRO A 260 -12.97 -11.62 -10.24
CA PRO A 260 -12.27 -11.98 -9.01
C PRO A 260 -10.85 -12.50 -9.29
N TYR A 261 -9.97 -12.48 -8.28
CA TYR A 261 -8.54 -12.74 -8.47
C TYR A 261 -8.10 -14.16 -8.11
N ASP A 262 -9.04 -15.07 -7.85
CA ASP A 262 -8.77 -16.44 -7.42
C ASP A 262 -7.80 -17.20 -8.33
N ASP A 263 -7.77 -16.91 -9.63
CA ASP A 263 -6.92 -17.61 -10.60
C ASP A 263 -5.50 -17.04 -10.71
N LEU A 264 -5.18 -15.95 -10.00
CA LEU A 264 -3.81 -15.41 -10.01
C LEU A 264 -2.85 -16.33 -9.23
N PRO A 265 -1.58 -16.46 -9.67
CA PRO A 265 -0.59 -17.35 -9.07
C PRO A 265 0.07 -16.73 -7.82
N PHE A 266 -0.76 -16.37 -6.83
CA PHE A 266 -0.25 -15.74 -5.62
C PHE A 266 0.74 -16.61 -4.86
N VAL A 267 1.80 -15.99 -4.34
CA VAL A 267 2.92 -16.64 -3.67
C VAL A 267 2.50 -17.37 -2.40
N TRP A 268 1.48 -16.90 -1.70
CA TRP A 268 0.92 -17.63 -0.55
C TRP A 268 0.38 -19.00 -0.94
N LYS A 269 -0.01 -19.24 -2.20
CA LYS A 269 -0.37 -20.58 -2.68
C LYS A 269 0.83 -21.50 -2.76
N GLU A 270 2.02 -20.97 -3.10
CA GLU A 270 3.27 -21.73 -3.08
C GLU A 270 3.67 -22.09 -1.65
N PHE A 271 3.55 -21.15 -0.71
CA PHE A 271 3.73 -21.42 0.72
C PHE A 271 2.72 -22.45 1.26
N ALA A 272 1.44 -22.34 0.88
CA ALA A 272 0.41 -23.30 1.29
C ALA A 272 0.72 -24.72 0.80
N LYS A 273 1.24 -24.89 -0.44
CA LYS A 273 1.71 -26.19 -0.98
C LYS A 273 2.86 -26.80 -0.17
N LYS A 274 3.61 -25.98 0.57
CA LYS A 274 4.67 -26.41 1.49
C LYS A 274 4.21 -26.52 2.95
N ASN A 275 2.90 -26.58 3.21
CA ASN A 275 2.33 -26.67 4.55
C ASN A 275 2.69 -25.48 5.45
N TYR A 276 2.81 -24.28 4.88
CA TYR A 276 2.79 -23.06 5.70
C TYR A 276 1.35 -22.73 6.10
N LEU A 277 1.17 -22.21 7.32
CA LEU A 277 -0.04 -21.46 7.66
C LEU A 277 -0.01 -20.09 6.98
N THR A 278 -1.07 -19.73 6.28
CA THR A 278 -1.14 -18.50 5.48
C THR A 278 -2.14 -17.50 6.04
N ALA A 279 -1.80 -16.22 6.03
CA ALA A 279 -2.72 -15.16 6.45
C ALA A 279 -2.63 -13.91 5.58
N LEU A 280 -3.80 -13.33 5.28
CA LEU A 280 -3.98 -12.05 4.59
C LEU A 280 -4.78 -11.12 5.50
N LEU A 281 -4.14 -10.05 5.96
CA LEU A 281 -4.69 -9.07 6.89
C LEU A 281 -4.64 -7.69 6.24
N GLU A 282 -5.81 -7.09 6.03
CA GLU A 282 -5.92 -5.73 5.50
C GLU A 282 -7.00 -5.00 6.31
N ASP A 283 -6.70 -3.80 6.81
CA ASP A 283 -7.71 -2.93 7.42
C ASP A 283 -8.43 -2.10 6.32
N CYS A 284 -9.32 -1.19 6.72
CA CYS A 284 -9.99 -0.26 5.80
C CYS A 284 -10.64 -0.95 4.57
N PRO A 285 -11.71 -1.75 4.76
CA PRO A 285 -12.21 -2.73 3.77
C PRO A 285 -12.66 -2.14 2.43
N GLU A 286 -12.91 -0.83 2.37
CA GLU A 286 -13.24 -0.07 1.16
C GLU A 286 -12.03 0.08 0.21
N PHE A 287 -10.81 0.16 0.74
CA PHE A 287 -9.59 0.46 -0.01
C PHE A 287 -8.58 -0.70 -0.05
N THR A 288 -8.97 -1.90 0.39
CA THR A 288 -8.10 -3.09 0.36
C THR A 288 -7.69 -3.47 -1.07
N LEU A 289 -6.50 -4.07 -1.20
CA LEU A 289 -5.80 -4.27 -2.48
C LEU A 289 -6.68 -4.90 -3.55
N PHE A 290 -7.46 -5.90 -3.16
CA PHE A 290 -8.21 -6.74 -4.09
C PHE A 290 -9.70 -6.37 -4.18
N ASN A 291 -10.19 -5.41 -3.39
CA ASN A 291 -11.62 -5.07 -3.35
C ASN A 291 -11.92 -3.63 -3.74
N TYR A 292 -10.91 -2.75 -3.80
CA TYR A 292 -11.11 -1.40 -4.30
C TYR A 292 -11.55 -1.42 -5.78
N ILE A 293 -12.83 -1.09 -6.03
CA ILE A 293 -13.47 -1.13 -7.36
C ILE A 293 -13.40 -2.53 -8.01
N ALA A 294 -13.26 -3.59 -7.21
CA ALA A 294 -13.13 -4.96 -7.72
C ALA A 294 -13.86 -5.97 -6.81
N LYS A 295 -14.09 -7.18 -7.31
CA LYS A 295 -14.86 -8.22 -6.61
C LYS A 295 -14.07 -8.98 -5.53
N GLY A 296 -12.77 -8.72 -5.36
CA GLY A 296 -11.95 -9.49 -4.44
C GLY A 296 -11.77 -10.94 -4.86
N PHE A 297 -12.02 -11.83 -3.90
CA PHE A 297 -11.92 -13.26 -4.07
C PHE A 297 -13.29 -13.92 -3.99
N LYS A 298 -13.47 -15.02 -4.73
CA LYS A 298 -14.61 -15.94 -4.58
C LYS A 298 -14.40 -16.91 -3.43
N GLN A 299 -13.18 -17.36 -3.21
CA GLN A 299 -12.79 -18.24 -2.12
C GLN A 299 -11.87 -17.52 -1.14
N LYS A 300 -11.91 -17.93 0.13
CA LYS A 300 -10.97 -17.42 1.14
C LYS A 300 -9.52 -17.63 0.63
N PRO A 301 -8.72 -16.57 0.45
CA PRO A 301 -7.42 -16.67 -0.25
C PRO A 301 -6.32 -17.33 0.58
N THR A 302 -6.47 -17.35 1.90
CA THR A 302 -5.49 -17.80 2.91
C THR A 302 -6.18 -18.53 4.07
N ASP A 303 -5.42 -19.25 4.90
CA ASP A 303 -5.97 -19.99 6.06
C ASP A 303 -6.66 -19.05 7.07
N TRP A 304 -6.14 -17.83 7.26
CA TRP A 304 -6.78 -16.77 8.02
C TRP A 304 -6.97 -15.50 7.20
N TYR A 305 -8.19 -14.96 7.18
CA TYR A 305 -8.58 -13.84 6.33
C TYR A 305 -9.52 -12.89 7.08
N LEU A 306 -9.07 -11.66 7.30
CA LEU A 306 -9.68 -10.73 8.26
C LEU A 306 -10.77 -9.82 7.67
N ARG A 307 -11.05 -9.92 6.37
CA ARG A 307 -12.02 -9.05 5.69
C ARG A 307 -13.39 -8.99 6.38
N PRO A 308 -14.03 -10.10 6.80
CA PRO A 308 -15.33 -10.04 7.48
C PRO A 308 -15.31 -9.21 8.76
N TYR A 309 -14.22 -9.28 9.53
CA TYR A 309 -14.04 -8.50 10.76
C TYR A 309 -14.03 -7.00 10.47
N TRP A 310 -13.24 -6.58 9.48
CA TRP A 310 -13.13 -5.18 9.14
C TRP A 310 -14.40 -4.63 8.47
N LEU A 311 -15.08 -5.42 7.62
CA LEU A 311 -16.40 -5.07 7.08
C LEU A 311 -17.43 -4.83 8.21
N HIS A 312 -17.44 -5.68 9.23
CA HIS A 312 -18.32 -5.50 10.38
C HIS A 312 -18.03 -4.20 11.14
N ILE A 313 -16.77 -3.96 11.52
CA ILE A 313 -16.40 -2.78 12.31
C ILE A 313 -16.68 -1.48 11.55
N TYR A 314 -16.37 -1.42 10.25
CA TYR A 314 -16.64 -0.23 9.44
C TYR A 314 -18.12 -0.06 9.11
N GLY A 315 -18.90 -1.15 9.07
CA GLY A 315 -20.35 -1.12 8.87
C GLY A 315 -21.15 -0.68 10.11
N GLN A 316 -20.56 -0.73 11.32
CA GLN A 316 -21.28 -0.43 12.57
C GLN A 316 -21.58 1.07 12.80
N SER A 317 -20.87 2.02 12.18
CA SER A 317 -21.30 3.43 12.15
C SER A 317 -20.55 4.28 11.11
N SER A 318 -21.21 5.32 10.58
CA SER A 318 -20.60 6.29 9.67
C SER A 318 -19.60 7.25 10.35
N ALA A 319 -19.59 7.34 11.69
CA ALA A 319 -18.63 8.13 12.45
C ALA A 319 -17.39 7.32 12.86
N SER A 320 -17.53 5.99 13.06
CA SER A 320 -16.42 5.07 13.36
C SER A 320 -15.56 4.78 12.13
N SER A 321 -16.10 4.90 10.92
CA SER A 321 -15.30 4.83 9.69
C SER A 321 -14.34 6.02 9.54
N LEU A 322 -14.65 7.19 10.12
CA LEU A 322 -13.84 8.41 10.03
C LEU A 322 -12.81 8.58 11.16
N SER A 323 -12.87 7.72 12.18
CA SER A 323 -11.99 7.78 13.36
C SER A 323 -10.95 6.67 13.32
N TYR A 324 -9.69 6.96 13.71
CA TYR A 324 -8.65 5.94 13.91
C TYR A 324 -8.86 5.07 15.16
N CYS A 325 -9.99 5.24 15.84
CA CYS A 325 -10.32 4.56 17.09
C CYS A 325 -11.55 3.67 16.92
N TYR A 326 -11.49 2.50 17.56
CA TYR A 326 -12.64 1.65 17.80
C TYR A 326 -12.77 1.43 19.31
N ASN A 327 -13.87 1.92 19.87
CA ASN A 327 -14.04 2.03 21.32
C ASN A 327 -12.86 2.81 21.96
N LYS A 328 -12.18 2.21 22.95
CA LYS A 328 -11.03 2.82 23.63
C LYS A 328 -9.68 2.58 22.93
N ASN A 329 -9.64 1.73 21.91
CA ASN A 329 -8.40 1.28 21.29
C ASN A 329 -8.22 1.94 19.92
N SER A 330 -6.97 2.14 19.52
CA SER A 330 -6.69 2.51 18.12
C SER A 330 -6.98 1.30 17.22
N LYS A 331 -7.49 1.54 16.00
CA LYS A 331 -7.66 0.48 15.00
C LYS A 331 -6.32 -0.16 14.63
N LEU A 332 -5.22 0.60 14.68
CA LEU A 332 -3.86 0.09 14.51
C LEU A 332 -3.47 -0.93 15.60
N ASP A 333 -3.76 -0.66 16.87
CA ASP A 333 -3.50 -1.63 17.95
C ASP A 333 -4.32 -2.91 17.74
N LEU A 334 -5.57 -2.80 17.27
CA LEU A 334 -6.40 -3.96 16.95
C LEU A 334 -5.83 -4.76 15.77
N PHE A 335 -5.37 -4.07 14.72
CA PHE A 335 -4.71 -4.70 13.57
C PHE A 335 -3.42 -5.43 13.97
N LEU A 336 -2.57 -4.81 14.78
CA LEU A 336 -1.34 -5.42 15.27
C LEU A 336 -1.62 -6.58 16.25
N GLU A 337 -2.70 -6.52 17.03
CA GLU A 337 -3.13 -7.65 17.85
C GLU A 337 -3.61 -8.83 17.00
N GLN A 338 -4.27 -8.60 15.87
CA GLN A 338 -4.59 -9.67 14.91
C GLN A 338 -3.32 -10.34 14.42
N VAL A 339 -2.33 -9.55 13.97
CA VAL A 339 -1.02 -10.08 13.57
C VAL A 339 -0.42 -10.92 14.70
N LYS A 340 -0.34 -10.39 15.92
CA LYS A 340 0.22 -11.08 17.09
C LYS A 340 -0.45 -12.43 17.35
N ILE A 341 -1.79 -12.47 17.40
CA ILE A 341 -2.52 -13.72 17.67
C ILE A 341 -2.25 -14.77 16.58
N PHE A 342 -2.15 -14.36 15.31
CA PHE A 342 -1.75 -15.28 14.25
C PHE A 342 -0.35 -15.85 14.46
N LEU A 343 0.62 -14.98 14.76
CA LEU A 343 2.01 -15.40 15.01
C LEU A 343 2.07 -16.41 16.15
N GLU A 344 1.40 -16.12 17.27
CA GLU A 344 1.32 -16.99 18.45
C GLU A 344 0.66 -18.34 18.14
N LYS A 345 -0.44 -18.37 17.38
CA LYS A 345 -1.10 -19.63 17.02
C LYS A 345 -0.33 -20.46 16.02
N ALA A 346 0.42 -19.80 15.15
CA ALA A 346 1.32 -20.44 14.22
C ALA A 346 2.74 -20.61 14.78
N ARG A 347 2.99 -20.46 16.10
CA ARG A 347 4.35 -20.45 16.68
C ARG A 347 5.18 -21.68 16.31
N ASP A 348 4.54 -22.84 16.31
CA ASP A 348 5.17 -24.15 16.17
C ASP A 348 5.27 -24.67 14.72
N VAL A 349 4.79 -23.91 13.74
CA VAL A 349 4.70 -24.32 12.33
C VAL A 349 5.14 -23.18 11.41
N PRO A 350 5.68 -23.48 10.21
CA PRO A 350 6.06 -22.43 9.28
C PRO A 350 4.84 -21.59 8.87
N LYS A 351 5.01 -20.28 8.77
CA LYS A 351 3.92 -19.34 8.47
C LYS A 351 4.30 -18.32 7.41
N PHE A 352 3.33 -17.95 6.58
CA PHE A 352 3.41 -16.83 5.65
C PHE A 352 2.32 -15.83 6.01
N LEU A 353 2.71 -14.64 6.44
CA LEU A 353 1.80 -13.56 6.75
C LEU A 353 2.04 -12.39 5.79
N PHE A 354 0.98 -11.93 5.14
CA PHE A 354 0.93 -10.65 4.47
C PHE A 354 -0.06 -9.74 5.21
N SER A 355 0.47 -8.69 5.86
CA SER A 355 -0.33 -7.68 6.56
C SER A 355 -0.13 -6.33 5.88
N PHE A 356 -1.23 -5.67 5.54
CA PHE A 356 -1.25 -4.42 4.80
C PHE A 356 -2.11 -3.38 5.53
N PHE A 357 -1.45 -2.41 6.17
CA PHE A 357 -2.12 -1.36 6.95
C PHE A 357 -2.27 -0.07 6.14
N ILE A 358 -3.49 0.43 5.99
CA ILE A 358 -3.92 1.45 5.00
C ILE A 358 -4.26 2.79 5.66
N GLU A 359 -5.10 2.77 6.70
CA GLU A 359 -5.97 3.91 7.07
C GLU A 359 -5.24 5.24 7.38
N VAL A 360 -4.04 5.18 7.95
CA VAL A 360 -3.42 6.36 8.57
C VAL A 360 -2.60 7.20 7.60
N THR A 361 -1.81 6.58 6.74
CA THR A 361 -0.80 7.24 5.89
C THR A 361 -1.30 7.65 4.52
N HIS A 362 -2.40 7.05 4.05
CA HIS A 362 -2.92 7.17 2.69
C HIS A 362 -3.02 8.59 2.13
N THR A 363 -3.41 9.60 2.93
CA THR A 363 -3.65 10.97 2.41
C THR A 363 -2.58 11.99 2.80
N ASP A 364 -1.72 11.66 3.77
CA ASP A 364 -0.77 12.63 4.35
C ASP A 364 0.43 11.92 4.98
N PHE A 365 1.58 12.08 4.34
CA PHE A 365 2.86 11.52 4.79
C PHE A 365 3.29 11.96 6.20
N ASN A 366 2.75 13.05 6.75
CA ASN A 366 3.05 13.47 8.13
C ASN A 366 2.41 12.56 9.17
N LYS A 367 1.28 11.91 8.83
CA LYS A 367 0.53 11.03 9.73
C LYS A 367 1.29 9.75 10.07
N ALA A 368 2.31 9.39 9.30
CA ALA A 368 3.28 8.34 9.62
C ALA A 368 3.83 8.44 11.06
N GLN A 369 3.97 9.66 11.61
CA GLN A 369 4.36 9.87 13.01
C GLN A 369 3.44 9.11 13.97
N LEU A 370 2.13 9.10 13.72
CA LEU A 370 1.14 8.46 14.60
C LEU A 370 1.36 6.95 14.76
N LEU A 371 2.11 6.31 13.86
CA LEU A 371 2.38 4.88 13.83
C LEU A 371 3.57 4.46 14.70
N ASP A 372 4.53 5.37 14.93
CA ASP A 372 5.88 5.04 15.37
C ASP A 372 5.92 4.22 16.66
N SER A 373 5.21 4.66 17.71
CA SER A 373 5.24 3.94 18.99
C SER A 373 4.42 2.64 18.98
N HIS A 374 3.39 2.53 18.13
CA HIS A 374 2.58 1.30 18.03
C HIS A 374 3.40 0.18 17.40
N TYR A 375 4.02 0.43 16.24
CA TYR A 375 4.87 -0.56 15.57
C TYR A 375 6.12 -0.89 16.40
N ALA A 376 6.76 0.11 17.01
CA ALA A 376 7.91 -0.14 17.90
C ALA A 376 7.54 -1.06 19.07
N LYS A 377 6.40 -0.82 19.71
CA LYS A 377 5.89 -1.68 20.78
C LYS A 377 5.66 -3.10 20.27
N PHE A 378 4.91 -3.25 19.17
CA PHE A 378 4.61 -4.56 18.59
C PHE A 378 5.87 -5.35 18.22
N ILE A 379 6.85 -4.73 17.54
CA ILE A 379 8.09 -5.40 17.15
C ILE A 379 8.87 -5.86 18.38
N ASN A 380 8.95 -5.04 19.42
CA ASN A 380 9.63 -5.41 20.66
C ASN A 380 8.91 -6.55 21.41
N GLU A 381 7.58 -6.52 21.47
CA GLU A 381 6.78 -7.58 22.11
C GLU A 381 6.82 -8.90 21.36
N GLN A 382 6.96 -8.87 20.03
CA GLN A 382 7.03 -10.06 19.18
C GLN A 382 8.46 -10.41 18.75
N LYS A 383 9.47 -9.83 19.41
CA LYS A 383 10.87 -9.93 19.00
C LYS A 383 11.35 -11.36 18.81
N ASP A 384 10.99 -12.27 19.71
CA ASP A 384 11.40 -13.68 19.62
C ASP A 384 10.86 -14.35 18.35
N GLN A 385 9.57 -14.14 18.03
CA GLN A 385 8.97 -14.71 16.82
C GLN A 385 9.50 -14.06 15.54
N LEU A 386 9.79 -12.76 15.58
CA LEU A 386 10.32 -12.01 14.45
C LEU A 386 11.79 -12.37 14.15
N ASN A 387 12.62 -12.56 15.19
CA ASN A 387 14.04 -12.94 15.06
C ASN A 387 14.25 -14.30 14.37
N ASP A 388 13.31 -15.23 14.55
CA ASP A 388 13.36 -16.57 13.95
C ASP A 388 12.68 -16.62 12.55
N SER A 389 12.23 -15.48 12.05
CA SER A 389 11.51 -15.35 10.77
C SER A 389 12.26 -14.44 9.80
N ILE A 390 12.01 -14.60 8.50
CA ILE A 390 12.30 -13.56 7.52
C ILE A 390 11.23 -12.48 7.65
N VAL A 391 11.63 -11.26 8.00
CA VAL A 391 10.69 -10.16 8.24
C VAL A 391 10.90 -9.05 7.22
N PHE A 392 9.83 -8.69 6.53
CA PHE A 392 9.78 -7.54 5.63
C PHE A 392 9.02 -6.41 6.31
N LEU A 393 9.66 -5.26 6.48
CA LEU A 393 8.99 -4.01 6.86
C LEU A 393 9.05 -3.08 5.64
N MET A 394 7.90 -2.79 5.04
CA MET A 394 7.86 -2.18 3.72
C MET A 394 6.68 -1.21 3.53
N GLY A 395 6.78 -0.40 2.48
CA GLY A 395 5.63 0.27 1.87
C GLY A 395 5.46 -0.23 0.44
N ASP A 396 4.32 0.04 -0.16
CA ASP A 396 3.97 -0.35 -1.54
C ASP A 396 4.39 0.71 -2.58
N HIS A 397 4.23 1.98 -2.21
CA HIS A 397 4.75 3.18 -2.84
C HIS A 397 5.01 4.23 -1.75
N GLY A 398 5.54 5.41 -2.10
CA GLY A 398 5.55 6.55 -1.17
C GLY A 398 4.31 7.43 -1.31
N ASN A 399 4.31 8.60 -0.68
CA ASN A 399 3.13 9.48 -0.63
C ASN A 399 2.74 10.07 -1.99
N ARG A 400 1.46 9.91 -2.34
CA ARG A 400 0.89 10.32 -3.64
C ARG A 400 0.01 11.57 -3.60
N TYR A 401 -0.07 12.22 -2.45
CA TYR A 401 -1.00 13.32 -2.22
C TYR A 401 -0.30 14.59 -1.70
N GLY A 402 -0.92 15.73 -1.97
CA GLY A 402 -0.49 17.03 -1.45
C GLY A 402 0.69 17.66 -2.20
N ALA A 403 0.94 18.93 -1.86
CA ALA A 403 1.90 19.78 -2.58
C ALA A 403 3.36 19.29 -2.49
N PHE A 404 3.70 18.45 -1.52
CA PHE A 404 5.05 17.89 -1.42
C PHE A 404 5.42 17.06 -2.66
N LEU A 405 4.45 16.35 -3.24
CA LEU A 405 4.63 15.56 -4.47
C LEU A 405 5.04 16.43 -5.69
N GLU A 406 4.73 17.72 -5.67
CA GLU A 406 5.11 18.64 -6.75
C GLU A 406 6.62 18.94 -6.76
N THR A 407 7.33 18.60 -5.67
CA THR A 407 8.79 18.74 -5.58
C THR A 407 9.53 17.53 -6.14
N ASN A 408 10.78 17.73 -6.58
CA ASN A 408 11.62 16.62 -7.05
C ASN A 408 11.90 15.56 -6.00
N ILE A 409 12.08 15.96 -4.74
CA ILE A 409 12.28 15.00 -3.65
C ILE A 409 10.99 14.24 -3.35
N GLY A 410 9.83 14.90 -3.40
CA GLY A 410 8.53 14.23 -3.26
C GLY A 410 8.31 13.15 -4.31
N ARG A 411 8.68 13.41 -5.57
CA ARG A 411 8.60 12.39 -6.64
C ARG A 411 9.57 11.23 -6.44
N ILE A 412 10.81 11.51 -6.03
CA ILE A 412 11.77 10.46 -5.70
C ILE A 412 11.22 9.60 -4.54
N GLU A 413 10.68 10.22 -3.49
CA GLU A 413 10.05 9.49 -2.38
C GLU A 413 8.88 8.64 -2.82
N GLU A 414 7.99 9.15 -3.66
CA GLU A 414 6.81 8.37 -4.03
C GLU A 414 7.17 7.19 -4.91
N ARG A 415 8.21 7.30 -5.73
CA ARG A 415 8.75 6.23 -6.58
C ARG A 415 9.58 5.19 -5.83
N MET A 416 10.13 5.53 -4.67
CA MET A 416 11.08 4.70 -3.90
C MET A 416 10.50 4.28 -2.54
N PRO A 417 9.68 3.22 -2.51
CA PRO A 417 9.08 2.71 -1.28
C PRO A 417 10.12 2.18 -0.29
N LEU A 418 9.70 2.03 0.97
CA LEU A 418 10.49 1.31 1.96
C LEU A 418 10.51 -0.18 1.63
N LEU A 419 11.69 -0.82 1.68
CA LEU A 419 11.84 -2.26 1.80
C LEU A 419 13.01 -2.58 2.72
N GLY A 420 12.69 -2.85 3.98
CA GLY A 420 13.60 -3.41 4.98
C GLY A 420 13.38 -4.93 5.09
N ILE A 421 14.46 -5.70 5.10
CA ILE A 421 14.43 -7.16 5.24
C ILE A 421 15.33 -7.55 6.41
N HIS A 422 14.79 -8.32 7.36
CA HIS A 422 15.55 -9.05 8.37
C HIS A 422 15.66 -10.52 7.96
N LEU A 423 16.86 -11.10 8.11
CA LEU A 423 17.07 -12.55 7.94
C LEU A 423 17.36 -13.21 9.30
N PRO A 424 16.72 -14.36 9.61
CA PRO A 424 16.98 -15.09 10.84
C PRO A 424 18.41 -15.65 10.81
N ILE A 425 19.07 -15.66 11.97
CA ILE A 425 20.49 -16.05 12.10
C ILE A 425 20.72 -17.47 11.52
N LYS A 426 19.86 -18.42 11.87
CA LYS A 426 19.94 -19.81 11.42
C LYS A 426 19.93 -19.95 9.89
N LEU A 427 19.19 -19.09 9.17
CA LEU A 427 19.22 -19.09 7.71
C LEU A 427 20.57 -18.59 7.18
N THR A 428 21.11 -17.52 7.76
CA THR A 428 22.40 -16.96 7.33
C THR A 428 23.60 -17.79 7.74
N GLU A 429 23.49 -18.62 8.78
CA GLU A 429 24.52 -19.61 9.14
C GLU A 429 24.57 -20.77 8.15
N ASN A 430 23.40 -21.23 7.70
CA ASN A 430 23.30 -22.30 6.69
C ASN A 430 23.66 -21.79 5.29
N GLU A 431 23.24 -20.57 4.94
CA GLU A 431 23.34 -19.99 3.60
C GLU A 431 23.94 -18.57 3.63
N PRO A 432 25.23 -18.42 3.98
CA PRO A 432 25.85 -17.11 4.22
C PRO A 432 25.92 -16.20 2.98
N HIS A 433 25.86 -16.76 1.77
CA HIS A 433 25.83 -15.97 0.54
C HIS A 433 24.54 -15.16 0.39
N LEU A 434 23.43 -15.57 1.02
CA LEU A 434 22.16 -14.83 0.95
C LEU A 434 22.32 -13.41 1.49
N ALA A 435 22.94 -13.27 2.67
CA ALA A 435 23.26 -11.98 3.28
C ALA A 435 24.26 -11.17 2.43
N LYS A 436 25.22 -11.84 1.79
CA LYS A 436 26.19 -11.19 0.89
C LYS A 436 25.49 -10.56 -0.31
N PHE A 437 24.66 -11.31 -1.03
CA PHE A 437 23.97 -10.81 -2.21
C PHE A 437 22.91 -9.78 -1.86
N LEU A 438 22.14 -9.93 -0.78
CA LEU A 438 21.24 -8.87 -0.32
C LEU A 438 21.98 -7.56 -0.06
N ARG A 439 23.16 -7.63 0.58
CA ARG A 439 23.98 -6.43 0.83
C ARG A 439 24.45 -5.78 -0.47
N ILE A 440 24.91 -6.57 -1.44
CA ILE A 440 25.31 -6.05 -2.77
C ILE A 440 24.11 -5.42 -3.47
N ASN A 441 22.97 -6.10 -3.47
CA ASN A 441 21.76 -5.70 -4.18
C ASN A 441 20.98 -4.58 -3.47
N SER A 442 21.32 -4.28 -2.21
CA SER A 442 20.74 -3.17 -1.45
C SER A 442 20.92 -1.80 -2.10
N GLU A 443 21.89 -1.68 -3.00
CA GLU A 443 22.21 -0.44 -3.72
C GLU A 443 22.01 -0.58 -5.25
N ARG A 444 21.28 -1.62 -5.70
CA ARG A 444 20.98 -1.88 -7.11
C ARG A 444 19.54 -1.53 -7.46
N LEU A 445 19.30 -1.28 -8.76
CA LEU A 445 17.96 -1.04 -9.27
C LEU A 445 17.14 -2.33 -9.17
N THR A 446 16.19 -2.34 -8.25
CA THR A 446 15.35 -3.49 -7.92
C THR A 446 13.89 -3.10 -7.95
N THR A 447 13.01 -4.08 -8.08
CA THR A 447 11.57 -3.92 -8.23
C THR A 447 10.82 -4.96 -7.41
N TRP A 448 9.50 -4.81 -7.34
CA TRP A 448 8.63 -5.80 -6.71
C TRP A 448 8.69 -7.19 -7.35
N LEU A 449 9.07 -7.31 -8.62
CA LEU A 449 9.28 -8.60 -9.28
C LEU A 449 10.53 -9.34 -8.72
N ASP A 450 11.57 -8.59 -8.35
CA ASP A 450 12.78 -9.17 -7.74
C ASP A 450 12.48 -9.66 -6.30
N ALA A 451 11.66 -8.89 -5.57
CA ALA A 451 11.16 -9.31 -4.25
C ALA A 451 10.26 -10.55 -4.33
N TYR A 452 9.40 -10.65 -5.35
CA TYR A 452 8.63 -11.88 -5.63
C TYR A 452 9.54 -13.08 -5.88
N GLN A 453 10.63 -12.91 -6.64
CA GLN A 453 11.60 -13.98 -6.86
C GLN A 453 12.23 -14.46 -5.54
N LEU A 454 12.58 -13.54 -4.63
CA LEU A 454 13.06 -13.92 -3.30
C LEU A 454 12.01 -14.74 -2.53
N LEU A 455 10.74 -14.34 -2.54
CA LEU A 455 9.66 -15.09 -1.88
C LEU A 455 9.48 -16.50 -2.47
N LEU A 456 9.60 -16.65 -3.79
CA LEU A 456 9.61 -17.97 -4.45
C LEU A 456 10.80 -18.82 -4.02
N ASP A 457 11.99 -18.23 -3.90
CA ASP A 457 13.18 -18.94 -3.44
C ASP A 457 12.96 -19.56 -2.05
N VAL A 458 12.31 -18.81 -1.13
CA VAL A 458 11.90 -19.32 0.19
C VAL A 458 10.86 -20.42 0.05
N ALA A 459 9.78 -20.16 -0.69
CA ALA A 459 8.68 -21.13 -0.85
C ALA A 459 9.15 -22.43 -1.52
N HIS A 460 10.23 -22.42 -2.29
CA HIS A 460 10.78 -23.60 -2.93
C HIS A 460 11.97 -24.20 -2.19
N SER A 461 12.39 -23.62 -1.06
CA SER A 461 13.62 -23.97 -0.33
C SER A 461 14.85 -24.03 -1.24
N ASN A 462 14.92 -23.14 -2.24
CA ASN A 462 15.99 -23.12 -3.23
C ASN A 462 16.91 -21.92 -3.01
N TYR A 463 18.00 -22.15 -2.30
CA TYR A 463 18.99 -21.13 -1.96
C TYR A 463 20.25 -21.21 -2.82
N THR A 464 20.31 -22.08 -3.83
CA THR A 464 21.50 -22.26 -4.67
C THR A 464 21.87 -20.98 -5.42
N ILE A 465 23.17 -20.64 -5.40
CA ILE A 465 23.74 -19.51 -6.12
C ILE A 465 23.48 -19.64 -7.62
N ILE A 466 23.08 -18.53 -8.25
CA ILE A 466 22.89 -18.45 -9.70
C ILE A 466 24.11 -17.74 -10.30
N GLU A 467 24.94 -18.48 -11.04
CA GLU A 467 26.15 -17.94 -11.67
C GLU A 467 25.89 -17.35 -13.07
N LYS A 468 24.76 -17.69 -13.69
CA LYS A 468 24.43 -17.28 -15.07
C LYS A 468 24.12 -15.79 -15.15
N LYS A 469 24.97 -15.06 -15.87
CA LYS A 469 24.78 -13.63 -16.20
C LYS A 469 23.92 -13.45 -17.44
N GLU A 470 22.65 -13.82 -17.32
CA GLU A 470 21.64 -13.60 -18.36
C GLU A 470 20.77 -12.41 -18.00
N LYS A 471 20.38 -11.61 -19.00
CA LYS A 471 19.42 -10.52 -18.79
C LYS A 471 18.04 -11.11 -18.51
N LYS A 472 17.43 -10.70 -17.40
CA LYS A 472 16.14 -11.20 -16.92
C LYS A 472 15.24 -10.02 -16.53
N ARG A 473 13.92 -10.23 -16.62
CA ARG A 473 12.93 -9.26 -16.09
C ARG A 473 13.02 -9.11 -14.57
N GLN A 474 13.38 -10.20 -13.88
CA GLN A 474 13.49 -10.27 -12.43
C GLN A 474 14.70 -11.13 -12.04
N TYR A 475 15.38 -10.73 -10.96
CA TYR A 475 16.55 -11.38 -10.41
C TYR A 475 16.26 -11.83 -8.98
N SER A 476 16.91 -12.90 -8.55
CA SER A 476 16.90 -13.27 -7.14
C SER A 476 17.73 -12.26 -6.34
N LEU A 477 17.11 -11.53 -5.41
CA LEU A 477 17.77 -10.49 -4.61
C LEU A 477 18.92 -11.00 -3.73
N TRP A 478 19.01 -12.32 -3.53
CA TRP A 478 19.92 -12.95 -2.57
C TRP A 478 20.66 -14.19 -3.08
N ARG A 479 20.44 -14.62 -4.34
CA ARG A 479 21.18 -15.75 -4.95
C ARG A 479 22.07 -15.35 -6.11
N GLU A 480 21.96 -14.11 -6.58
CA GLU A 480 22.78 -13.55 -7.65
C GLU A 480 23.01 -12.05 -7.44
N GLU A 481 23.92 -11.48 -8.21
CA GLU A 481 24.10 -10.03 -8.29
C GLU A 481 23.13 -9.44 -9.30
N VAL A 482 22.35 -8.44 -8.88
CA VAL A 482 21.58 -7.61 -9.81
C VAL A 482 22.56 -6.74 -10.61
N PRO A 483 22.51 -6.76 -11.95
CA PRO A 483 23.49 -6.04 -12.78
C PRO A 483 23.57 -4.55 -12.46
N VAL A 484 24.80 -4.03 -12.48
CA VAL A 484 25.09 -2.62 -12.13
C VAL A 484 24.53 -1.65 -13.18
N ASP A 485 24.47 -2.14 -14.42
CA ASP A 485 24.04 -1.49 -15.64
C ASP A 485 22.57 -1.80 -15.98
N ARG A 486 21.81 -2.43 -15.06
CA ARG A 486 20.38 -2.70 -15.27
C ARG A 486 19.64 -1.37 -15.45
N THR A 487 18.98 -1.24 -16.60
CA THR A 487 18.18 -0.07 -16.95
C THR A 487 16.73 -0.19 -16.45
N CYS A 488 16.02 0.94 -16.35
CA CYS A 488 14.57 0.94 -16.03
C CYS A 488 13.76 0.08 -17.01
N ASN A 489 14.11 0.09 -18.31
CA ASN A 489 13.43 -0.72 -19.31
C ASN A 489 13.61 -2.23 -19.05
N GLU A 490 14.83 -2.68 -18.74
CA GLU A 490 15.09 -4.08 -18.36
C GLU A 490 14.44 -4.47 -17.03
N ALA A 491 14.30 -3.51 -16.12
CA ALA A 491 13.56 -3.66 -14.88
C ALA A 491 12.04 -3.55 -15.05
N LEU A 492 11.54 -3.29 -16.27
CA LEU A 492 10.12 -3.08 -16.58
C LEU A 492 9.49 -1.92 -15.78
N ILE A 493 10.30 -0.93 -15.39
CA ILE A 493 9.85 0.29 -14.73
C ILE A 493 9.43 1.30 -15.81
N PRO A 494 8.16 1.73 -15.85
CA PRO A 494 7.72 2.77 -16.77
C PRO A 494 8.50 4.08 -16.62
N ASP A 495 8.64 4.83 -17.72
CA ASP A 495 9.47 6.04 -17.77
C ASP A 495 9.08 7.09 -16.72
N ASN A 496 7.79 7.21 -16.39
CA ASN A 496 7.26 8.14 -15.40
C ASN A 496 7.60 7.75 -13.94
N TYR A 497 8.00 6.49 -13.68
CA TYR A 497 8.43 6.00 -12.37
C TYR A 497 9.94 5.73 -12.28
N CYS A 498 10.65 5.78 -13.41
CA CYS A 498 12.09 5.60 -13.44
C CYS A 498 12.81 6.69 -12.63
N VAL A 499 13.66 6.29 -11.69
CA VAL A 499 14.46 7.19 -10.84
C VAL A 499 15.93 7.28 -11.25
N CYS A 500 16.31 6.62 -12.34
CA CYS A 500 17.64 6.72 -12.97
C CYS A 500 17.81 8.08 -13.67
N GLU A 501 17.63 9.18 -12.94
CA GLU A 501 17.69 10.53 -13.47
C GLU A 501 19.14 11.04 -13.48
N GLN A 502 19.63 11.42 -14.66
CA GLN A 502 20.85 12.19 -14.81
C GLN A 502 20.49 13.67 -15.04
N LYS A 503 21.07 14.57 -14.24
CA LYS A 503 21.00 16.00 -14.56
C LYS A 503 21.98 16.29 -15.67
N ILE A 504 21.45 16.66 -16.81
CA ILE A 504 22.21 17.13 -17.97
C ILE A 504 22.09 18.65 -18.04
N GLU A 505 23.22 19.34 -18.07
CA GLU A 505 23.24 20.75 -18.43
C GLU A 505 23.07 20.85 -19.95
N VAL A 506 22.02 21.53 -20.38
CA VAL A 506 21.72 21.79 -21.79
C VAL A 506 21.90 23.27 -22.09
N ASN A 507 22.42 23.59 -23.27
CA ASN A 507 22.60 24.99 -23.66
C ASN A 507 21.24 25.57 -24.09
N GLY A 508 20.77 26.60 -23.40
CA GLY A 508 19.46 27.23 -23.67
C GLY A 508 19.30 27.85 -25.07
N THR A 509 20.38 27.94 -25.86
CA THR A 509 20.35 28.37 -27.26
C THR A 509 20.14 27.23 -28.26
N GLU A 510 20.19 25.97 -27.81
CA GLU A 510 19.93 24.82 -28.67
C GLU A 510 18.46 24.82 -29.10
N LYS A 511 18.23 24.58 -30.40
CA LYS A 511 16.89 24.65 -31.00
C LYS A 511 15.88 23.76 -30.28
N PHE A 512 16.29 22.56 -29.86
CA PHE A 512 15.38 21.67 -29.13
C PHE A 512 15.03 22.20 -27.74
N VAL A 513 15.95 22.89 -27.05
CA VAL A 513 15.67 23.48 -25.73
C VAL A 513 14.68 24.61 -25.88
N GLN A 514 14.85 25.44 -26.92
CA GLN A 514 13.93 26.52 -27.22
C GLN A 514 12.55 25.99 -27.66
N GLU A 515 12.50 24.95 -28.49
CA GLU A 515 11.25 24.33 -28.91
C GLU A 515 10.52 23.67 -27.73
N ALA A 516 11.24 22.91 -26.89
CA ALA A 516 10.67 22.32 -25.68
C ALA A 516 10.16 23.40 -24.70
N ALA A 517 10.94 24.46 -24.47
CA ALA A 517 10.53 25.57 -23.62
C ALA A 517 9.30 26.29 -24.19
N ARG A 518 9.24 26.50 -25.51
CA ARG A 518 8.11 27.11 -26.19
C ARG A 518 6.87 26.24 -26.09
N ILE A 519 6.98 24.92 -26.29
CA ILE A 519 5.87 23.97 -26.12
C ILE A 519 5.31 24.05 -24.69
N LEU A 520 6.20 24.03 -23.68
CA LEU A 520 5.80 24.14 -22.27
C LEU A 520 5.09 25.46 -21.94
N VAL A 521 5.52 26.57 -22.53
CA VAL A 521 4.92 27.89 -22.33
C VAL A 521 3.60 28.04 -23.10
N ASP A 522 3.57 27.66 -24.38
CA ASP A 522 2.40 27.77 -25.26
C ASP A 522 1.24 26.88 -24.80
N HIS A 523 1.56 25.76 -24.14
CA HIS A 523 0.56 24.77 -23.73
C HIS A 523 0.25 24.79 -22.23
N GLY A 524 0.61 25.85 -21.48
CA GLY A 524 0.42 26.22 -20.05
C GLY A 524 -0.57 25.48 -19.11
N HIS A 525 -0.80 24.21 -19.35
CA HIS A 525 -1.76 23.24 -18.80
C HIS A 525 -1.25 21.80 -19.01
N ILE A 526 -0.31 21.57 -19.94
CA ILE A 526 0.49 20.35 -19.99
C ILE A 526 1.42 20.35 -18.76
N ARG A 527 1.03 19.58 -17.73
CA ARG A 527 1.83 19.28 -16.53
C ARG A 527 3.05 18.38 -16.85
N VAL A 528 3.84 18.74 -17.84
CA VAL A 528 5.15 18.13 -18.10
C VAL A 528 6.18 18.92 -17.30
N CYS A 529 6.64 18.33 -16.20
CA CYS A 529 7.69 18.90 -15.38
C CYS A 529 9.07 18.52 -15.92
N ILE A 530 9.55 19.27 -16.91
CA ILE A 530 10.99 19.36 -17.19
C ILE A 530 11.55 20.52 -16.36
N TRP A 531 12.53 20.23 -15.49
CA TRP A 531 13.23 21.28 -14.74
C TRP A 531 14.25 21.96 -15.64
N VAL A 532 13.83 22.96 -16.40
CA VAL A 532 14.76 23.91 -17.01
C VAL A 532 14.95 25.07 -16.05
N THR A 533 16.14 25.20 -15.46
CA THR A 533 16.47 26.39 -14.67
C THR A 533 16.87 27.52 -15.63
N LEU A 534 15.89 28.20 -16.23
CA LEU A 534 16.14 29.33 -17.13
C LEU A 534 16.48 30.59 -16.33
N LYS A 535 17.74 30.70 -15.88
CA LYS A 535 18.26 31.93 -15.27
C LYS A 535 18.53 33.06 -16.29
N SER A 536 18.43 32.81 -17.60
CA SER A 536 18.83 33.79 -18.64
C SER A 536 17.71 34.38 -19.50
N LEU A 537 16.46 33.90 -19.45
CA LEU A 537 15.41 34.37 -20.37
C LEU A 537 14.63 35.63 -19.91
N LYS A 538 15.09 36.31 -18.84
CA LYS A 538 14.46 37.56 -18.35
C LYS A 538 14.61 38.78 -19.28
N ARG A 539 15.18 38.66 -20.49
CA ARG A 539 15.50 39.82 -21.33
C ARG A 539 14.82 39.91 -22.70
N GLU A 540 14.10 38.90 -23.20
CA GLU A 540 13.62 38.95 -24.59
C GLU A 540 12.21 38.40 -24.85
N ILE A 541 11.21 38.71 -24.01
CA ILE A 541 9.80 38.53 -24.40
C ILE A 541 8.97 39.75 -23.95
N PRO A 542 8.32 40.49 -24.87
CA PRO A 542 7.42 41.58 -24.51
C PRO A 542 6.13 41.02 -23.91
N VAL A 543 5.78 41.48 -22.71
CA VAL A 543 4.47 41.26 -22.09
C VAL A 543 3.45 42.17 -22.77
N PRO A 544 2.42 41.62 -23.43
CA PRO A 544 1.07 42.07 -23.09
C PRO A 544 0.00 40.98 -23.26
N GLN A 545 -0.60 40.54 -22.15
CA GLN A 545 -2.04 40.26 -21.98
C GLN A 545 -2.28 39.67 -20.57
N LEU A 546 -1.93 40.46 -19.56
CA LEU A 546 -2.57 40.40 -18.25
C LEU A 546 -3.65 41.50 -18.28
N PHE A 547 -4.84 41.20 -17.75
CA PHE A 547 -6.06 42.02 -17.69
C PHE A 547 -7.02 41.91 -18.88
N ALA A 548 -7.86 40.88 -18.84
CA ALA A 548 -9.33 41.06 -18.87
C ALA A 548 -10.02 39.72 -18.59
N ILE A 549 -10.59 39.61 -17.37
CA ILE A 549 -11.92 39.07 -17.02
C ILE A 549 -11.84 38.77 -15.52
N GLY A 550 -12.10 39.81 -14.73
CA GLY A 550 -12.57 39.65 -13.37
C GLY A 550 -14.09 39.67 -13.40
N LEU A 551 -14.73 38.62 -12.88
CA LEU A 551 -15.83 38.66 -11.91
C LEU A 551 -16.46 37.27 -11.80
N GLY A 552 -16.52 36.77 -10.57
CA GLY A 552 -17.32 35.61 -10.19
C GLY A 552 -16.53 34.58 -9.42
N HIS A 553 -16.67 34.60 -8.09
CA HIS A 553 -16.24 33.52 -7.19
C HIS A 553 -16.56 32.13 -7.77
N ILE A 554 -15.53 31.38 -8.15
CA ILE A 554 -15.61 29.93 -8.31
C ILE A 554 -14.49 29.32 -7.48
N ASN A 555 -14.91 28.51 -6.52
CA ASN A 555 -14.11 27.79 -5.55
C ASN A 555 -13.22 26.75 -6.27
N ILE A 556 -11.93 27.05 -6.45
CA ILE A 556 -10.94 26.16 -7.07
C ILE A 556 -10.48 25.12 -6.03
N ARG A 557 -11.41 24.28 -5.57
CA ARG A 557 -11.17 23.21 -4.59
C ARG A 557 -11.63 21.83 -5.06
N GLY A 558 -11.84 21.63 -6.36
CA GLY A 558 -12.41 20.38 -6.88
C GLY A 558 -12.11 20.06 -8.34
N MET A 559 -10.88 20.31 -8.83
CA MET A 559 -10.50 19.94 -10.21
C MET A 559 -9.19 19.12 -10.32
N CYS A 560 -8.65 18.60 -9.22
CA CYS A 560 -7.67 17.51 -9.27
C CYS A 560 -8.33 16.12 -9.31
N ASP A 561 -9.63 16.02 -8.96
CA ASP A 561 -10.32 14.73 -8.83
C ASP A 561 -10.98 14.24 -10.13
N HIS A 562 -10.96 15.03 -11.21
CA HIS A 562 -11.69 14.69 -12.44
C HIS A 562 -10.85 14.05 -13.56
N PHE A 563 -9.52 14.02 -13.43
CA PHE A 563 -8.66 13.44 -14.46
C PHE A 563 -8.27 11.96 -14.24
N SER A 564 -8.43 11.41 -13.02
CA SER A 564 -8.28 9.95 -12.81
C SER A 564 -9.46 9.12 -13.36
N MET A 565 -10.58 9.76 -13.72
CA MET A 565 -11.70 9.11 -14.42
C MET A 565 -11.61 9.19 -15.95
N LEU A 566 -10.81 10.09 -16.53
CA LEU A 566 -10.79 10.33 -17.98
C LEU A 566 -9.69 9.55 -18.73
N GLU A 567 -8.68 9.00 -18.04
CA GLU A 567 -7.80 7.97 -18.61
C GLU A 567 -8.46 6.59 -18.69
N LYS A 568 -9.66 6.39 -18.11
CA LYS A 568 -10.38 5.11 -18.11
C LYS A 568 -11.28 4.87 -19.33
N LYS A 569 -11.11 5.62 -20.44
CA LYS A 569 -11.94 5.47 -21.65
C LYS A 569 -11.23 5.66 -22.99
N ILE A 570 -9.92 5.40 -23.05
CA ILE A 570 -9.20 5.13 -24.30
C ILE A 570 -8.49 3.79 -24.17
#